data_AF-A0A3D4B9T7-F1
#
_entry.id   AF-A0A3D4B9T7-F1
#
_cell.length_a   1.000
_cell.length_b   1.000
_cell.length_c   1.000
_cell.angle_alpha   90.00
_cell.angle_beta   90.00
_cell.angle_gamma   90.00
#
_symmetry.space_group_name_H-M   'P 1'
#
loop_
_entity.id
_entity.type
_entity.pdbx_description
1 polymer ?
#
loop_
_entity_poly.entity_id
_entity_poly.type
_entity_poly.pdbx_seq_one_letter_code
_entity_poly.pdbx_strand_id
1 'polypeptide(L)'
;MYLAYEYGGINLNWHFFGELQQNRFNYYAATINATSDPTGRWFFFGMGGGIMWLLMIMRQTFIWWPLHFIGFPVGASAPLAAGWFSIFMAWMLKGLILKYGGVNIYRAMLPFFLGLILGEFVSAGLWVIIDGLTGITGHVIFN
;
A
#
# COMPACT_ATOMS: atom_id res chain seq x y z
N MET A 1 -8.78 -3.28 -22.18
CA MET A 1 -9.36 -4.61 -22.51
C MET A 1 -9.10 -5.00 -23.96
N TYR A 2 -9.40 -4.14 -24.94
CA TYR A 2 -9.17 -4.44 -26.37
C TYR A 2 -7.73 -4.84 -26.71
N LEU A 3 -6.74 -4.05 -26.29
CA LEU A 3 -5.31 -4.34 -26.53
C LEU A 3 -4.82 -5.68 -25.95
N ALA A 4 -5.38 -6.12 -24.82
CA ALA A 4 -5.01 -7.40 -24.20
C ALA A 4 -5.62 -8.60 -24.92
N TYR A 5 -6.74 -8.38 -25.62
CA TYR A 5 -7.41 -9.39 -26.42
C TYR A 5 -6.73 -9.57 -27.79
N GLU A 6 -6.21 -8.48 -28.37
CA GLU A 6 -5.60 -8.47 -29.69
C GLU A 6 -4.12 -8.89 -29.69
N TYR A 7 -3.33 -8.43 -28.72
CA TYR A 7 -1.89 -8.72 -28.63
C TYR A 7 -1.55 -9.84 -27.63
N GLY A 8 -2.55 -10.33 -26.89
CA GLY A 8 -2.37 -11.25 -25.77
C GLY A 8 -1.86 -10.53 -24.52
N GLY A 9 -2.59 -10.66 -23.41
CA GLY A 9 -2.24 -10.04 -22.13
C GLY A 9 -0.80 -10.30 -21.66
N ILE A 10 -0.24 -11.47 -22.01
CA ILE A 10 1.13 -11.87 -21.67
C ILE A 10 2.19 -11.01 -22.40
N ASN A 11 1.88 -10.44 -23.57
CA ASN A 11 2.79 -9.56 -24.31
C ASN A 11 2.66 -8.08 -23.91
N LEU A 12 1.67 -7.74 -23.06
CA LEU A 12 1.55 -6.41 -22.46
C LEU A 12 2.42 -6.30 -21.21
N ASN A 13 2.46 -5.12 -20.58
CA ASN A 13 3.31 -4.83 -19.43
C ASN A 13 3.28 -5.98 -18.40
N TRP A 14 4.45 -6.60 -18.18
CA TRP A 14 4.61 -7.80 -17.37
C TRP A 14 4.10 -7.61 -15.94
N HIS A 15 4.29 -6.44 -15.34
CA HIS A 15 3.84 -6.16 -13.98
C HIS A 15 2.29 -6.15 -13.88
N PHE A 16 1.62 -5.53 -14.85
CA PHE A 16 0.16 -5.38 -14.86
C PHE A 16 -0.62 -6.54 -15.48
N PHE A 17 -0.01 -7.46 -16.21
CA PHE A 17 -0.74 -8.58 -16.85
C PHE A 17 -0.12 -9.96 -16.60
N GLY A 18 1.17 -10.02 -16.24
CA GLY A 18 1.88 -11.24 -15.87
C GLY A 18 1.95 -11.40 -14.35
N GLU A 19 2.76 -10.58 -13.70
CA GLU A 19 3.18 -10.75 -12.30
C GLU A 19 2.03 -10.69 -11.30
N LEU A 20 1.22 -9.62 -11.29
CA LEU A 20 0.16 -9.47 -10.29
C LEU A 20 -0.99 -10.48 -10.49
N GLN A 21 -1.34 -10.79 -11.73
CA GLN A 21 -2.47 -11.66 -12.06
C GLN A 21 -2.09 -13.12 -12.02
N GLN A 22 -0.96 -13.52 -12.63
CA GLN A 22 -0.51 -14.90 -12.61
C GLN A 22 -0.01 -15.28 -11.21
N ASN A 23 0.71 -14.44 -10.46
CA ASN A 23 1.13 -14.83 -9.11
C ASN A 23 -0.08 -15.01 -8.18
N ARG A 24 -1.10 -14.13 -8.25
CA ARG A 24 -2.32 -14.32 -7.47
C ARG A 24 -3.08 -15.56 -7.92
N PHE A 25 -3.25 -15.75 -9.22
CA PHE A 25 -3.95 -16.93 -9.75
C PHE A 25 -3.24 -18.23 -9.37
N ASN A 26 -1.92 -18.31 -9.57
CA ASN A 26 -1.10 -19.46 -9.21
C ASN A 26 -1.10 -19.68 -7.69
N TYR A 27 -1.07 -18.61 -6.89
CA TYR A 27 -1.21 -18.70 -5.44
C TYR A 27 -2.56 -19.30 -5.02
N TYR A 28 -3.66 -18.84 -5.60
CA TYR A 28 -5.00 -19.39 -5.30
C TYR A 28 -5.15 -20.82 -5.81
N ALA A 29 -4.71 -21.12 -7.03
CA ALA A 29 -4.73 -22.46 -7.60
C ALA A 29 -3.88 -23.44 -6.77
N ALA A 30 -2.68 -23.03 -6.35
CA ALA A 30 -1.85 -23.81 -5.43
C ALA A 30 -2.51 -23.98 -4.06
N THR A 31 -3.17 -22.94 -3.54
CA THR A 31 -3.86 -22.98 -2.24
C THR A 31 -5.09 -23.89 -2.24
N ILE A 32 -5.81 -23.95 -3.36
CA ILE A 32 -7.00 -24.82 -3.54
C ILE A 32 -6.57 -26.27 -3.72
N ASN A 33 -5.49 -26.52 -4.47
CA ASN A 33 -4.99 -27.86 -4.73
C ASN A 33 -4.09 -28.40 -3.61
N ALA A 34 -3.56 -27.53 -2.74
CA ALA A 34 -2.81 -27.94 -1.57
C ALA A 34 -3.77 -28.51 -0.50
N THR A 35 -3.67 -29.81 -0.27
CA THR A 35 -4.28 -30.49 0.89
C THR A 35 -3.51 -30.13 2.17
N SER A 36 -3.50 -28.85 2.54
CA SER A 36 -2.88 -28.37 3.77
C SER A 36 -3.84 -28.57 4.95
N ASP A 37 -3.33 -29.11 6.06
CA ASP A 37 -4.08 -29.22 7.31
C ASP A 37 -4.68 -27.85 7.71
N PRO A 38 -6.02 -27.74 7.79
CA PRO A 38 -6.68 -26.46 8.07
C PRO A 38 -6.47 -25.98 9.52
N THR A 39 -5.93 -26.82 10.41
CA THR A 39 -5.80 -26.53 11.84
C THR A 39 -5.04 -25.22 12.12
N GLY A 40 -3.93 -24.98 11.41
CA GLY A 40 -3.18 -23.72 11.55
C GLY A 40 -3.98 -22.49 11.12
N ARG A 41 -4.77 -22.60 10.06
CA ARG A 41 -5.60 -21.48 9.54
C ARG A 41 -6.71 -21.11 10.52
N TRP A 42 -7.38 -22.11 11.10
CA TRP A 42 -8.41 -21.89 12.12
C TRP A 42 -7.83 -21.28 13.41
N PHE A 43 -6.62 -21.69 13.80
CA PHE A 43 -5.91 -21.09 14.92
C PHE A 43 -5.64 -19.59 14.70
N PHE A 44 -5.04 -19.21 13.56
CA PHE A 44 -4.79 -17.80 13.25
C PHE A 44 -6.09 -16.99 13.10
N PHE A 45 -7.13 -17.58 12.52
CA PHE A 45 -8.46 -16.95 12.43
C PHE A 45 -9.06 -16.69 13.81
N GLY A 46 -9.06 -17.69 14.69
CA GLY A 46 -9.56 -17.57 16.06
C GLY A 46 -8.76 -16.56 16.88
N MET A 47 -7.43 -16.58 16.75
CA MET A 47 -6.54 -15.63 17.42
C MET A 47 -6.75 -14.20 16.94
N GLY A 48 -6.80 -13.96 15.62
CA GLY A 48 -7.06 -12.64 15.06
C GLY A 48 -8.45 -12.11 15.40
N GLY A 49 -9.47 -12.98 15.31
CA GLY A 49 -10.83 -12.67 15.72
C GLY A 49 -10.96 -12.36 17.21
N GLY A 50 -10.28 -13.13 18.06
CA GLY A 50 -10.25 -12.90 19.51
C GLY A 50 -9.57 -11.59 19.89
N ILE A 51 -8.44 -11.26 19.27
CA ILE A 51 -7.76 -9.96 19.46
C ILE A 51 -8.68 -8.82 19.01
N MET A 52 -9.32 -8.93 17.85
CA MET A 52 -10.23 -7.90 17.35
C MET A 52 -11.45 -7.72 18.27
N TRP A 53 -12.02 -8.82 18.75
CA TRP A 53 -13.14 -8.81 19.71
C TRP A 53 -12.74 -8.15 21.03
N LEU A 54 -11.56 -8.46 21.55
CA LEU A 54 -11.02 -7.83 22.75
C LEU A 54 -10.83 -6.32 22.54
N LEU A 55 -10.20 -5.91 21.44
CA LEU A 55 -10.01 -4.50 21.09
C LEU A 55 -11.35 -3.75 20.93
N MET A 56 -12.37 -4.41 20.37
CA MET A 56 -13.72 -3.85 20.27
C MET A 56 -14.36 -3.62 21.65
N ILE A 57 -14.26 -4.59 22.56
CA ILE A 57 -14.78 -4.44 23.94
C ILE A 57 -14.04 -3.34 24.67
N MET A 58 -12.71 -3.34 24.60
CA MET A 58 -11.86 -2.31 25.22
C MET A 58 -12.20 -0.91 24.73
N ARG A 59 -12.51 -0.75 23.45
CA ARG A 59 -12.97 0.53 22.91
C ARG A 59 -14.36 0.93 23.44
N GLN A 60 -15.25 -0.03 23.64
CA GLN A 60 -16.59 0.25 24.16
C GLN A 60 -16.59 0.58 25.66
N THR A 61 -15.68 0.00 26.44
CA THR A 61 -15.58 0.22 27.89
C THR A 61 -14.73 1.42 28.26
N PHE A 62 -13.72 1.77 27.46
CA PHE A 62 -12.81 2.89 27.75
C PHE A 62 -12.92 4.00 26.69
N ILE A 63 -13.76 4.99 26.96
CA ILE A 63 -13.99 6.17 26.10
C ILE A 63 -12.71 7.00 25.92
N TRP A 64 -11.74 6.89 26.84
CA TRP A 64 -10.47 7.63 26.80
C TRP A 64 -9.35 6.94 26.02
N TRP A 65 -9.53 5.72 25.50
CA TRP A 65 -8.44 4.94 24.92
C TRP A 65 -7.96 5.57 23.59
N PRO A 66 -6.68 6.02 23.47
CA PRO A 66 -6.16 6.65 22.26
C PRO A 66 -5.86 5.68 21.09
N LEU A 67 -6.07 4.37 21.27
CA LEU A 67 -5.76 3.35 20.27
C LEU A 67 -6.96 3.11 19.36
N HIS A 68 -6.87 3.65 18.15
CA HIS A 68 -7.90 3.48 17.14
C HIS A 68 -7.87 2.04 16.57
N PHE A 69 -8.94 1.27 16.80
CA PHE A 69 -9.16 -0.12 16.33
C PHE A 69 -8.88 -0.36 14.83
N ILE A 70 -8.89 0.69 14.00
CA ILE A 70 -8.56 0.64 12.58
C ILE A 70 -7.08 0.28 12.35
N GLY A 71 -6.18 0.64 13.27
CA GLY A 71 -4.74 0.39 13.10
C GLY A 71 -4.39 -1.10 13.02
N PHE A 72 -5.15 -1.98 13.70
CA PHE A 72 -4.89 -3.41 13.73
C PHE A 72 -5.08 -4.10 12.35
N PRO A 73 -6.25 -3.98 11.67
CA PRO A 73 -6.43 -4.54 10.34
C PRO A 73 -5.68 -3.76 9.25
N VAL A 74 -5.50 -2.43 9.40
CA VAL A 74 -4.84 -1.61 8.37
C VAL A 74 -3.32 -1.79 8.38
N GLY A 75 -2.73 -2.10 9.55
CA GLY A 75 -1.29 -2.39 9.70
C GLY A 75 -0.80 -3.57 8.87
N ALA A 76 -1.66 -4.55 8.62
CA ALA A 76 -1.35 -5.73 7.81
C ALA A 76 -1.55 -5.53 6.30
N SER A 77 -2.00 -4.35 5.86
CA SER A 77 -2.15 -4.07 4.44
C SER A 77 -0.78 -3.82 3.79
N ALA A 78 -0.55 -4.41 2.61
CA ALA A 78 0.72 -4.28 1.88
C ALA A 78 1.21 -2.82 1.70
N PRO A 79 0.35 -1.84 1.39
CA PRO A 79 0.78 -0.44 1.26
C PRO A 79 1.24 0.16 2.59
N LEU A 80 0.58 -0.21 3.69
CA LEU A 80 0.97 0.28 5.01
C LEU A 80 2.25 -0.41 5.49
N ALA A 81 2.42 -1.69 5.22
CA ALA A 81 3.64 -2.43 5.56
C ALA A 81 4.88 -1.87 4.83
N ALA A 82 4.72 -1.45 3.57
CA ALA A 82 5.80 -0.78 2.83
C ALA A 82 5.99 0.69 3.25
N GLY A 83 4.90 1.41 3.55
CA GLY A 83 4.90 2.85 3.77
C GLY A 83 4.83 3.34 5.23
N TRP A 84 4.82 2.44 6.23
CA TRP A 84 4.56 2.82 7.63
C TRP A 84 5.52 3.90 8.14
N PHE A 85 6.80 3.82 7.76
CA PHE A 85 7.82 4.78 8.18
C PHE A 85 7.61 6.15 7.55
N SER A 86 7.24 6.21 6.26
CA SER A 86 6.89 7.45 5.57
C SER A 86 5.65 8.11 6.18
N ILE A 87 4.65 7.32 6.56
CA ILE A 87 3.45 7.81 7.25
C ILE A 87 3.81 8.36 8.63
N PHE A 88 4.65 7.65 9.39
CA PHE A 88 5.14 8.12 10.68
C PHE A 88 5.90 9.44 10.56
N MET A 89 6.80 9.54 9.56
CA MET A 89 7.56 10.76 9.30
C MET A 89 6.64 11.93 8.92
N ALA A 90 5.64 11.69 8.06
CA ALA A 90 4.65 12.70 7.68
C ALA A 90 3.84 13.19 8.88
N TRP A 91 3.43 12.28 9.77
CA TRP A 91 2.73 12.62 11.02
C TRP A 91 3.62 13.45 11.96
N MET A 92 4.88 13.03 12.16
CA MET A 92 5.84 13.74 13.00
C MET A 92 6.11 15.15 12.48
N LEU A 93 6.41 15.28 11.18
CA LEU A 93 6.64 16.58 10.56
C LEU A 93 5.41 17.49 10.66
N LYS A 94 4.21 16.98 10.38
CA LYS A 94 2.97 17.73 10.53
C LYS A 94 2.78 18.21 11.98
N GLY A 95 3.03 17.33 12.96
CA GLY A 95 2.96 17.66 14.38
C GLY A 95 3.94 18.76 14.79
N LEU A 96 5.19 18.67 14.34
CA LEU A 96 6.22 19.68 14.59
C LEU A 96 5.86 21.03 13.93
N ILE A 97 5.44 21.02 12.67
CA ILE A 97 5.06 22.23 11.93
C ILE A 97 3.89 22.93 12.62
N LEU A 98 2.86 22.19 13.04
CA LEU A 98 1.71 22.79 13.73
C LEU A 98 2.08 23.27 15.14
N LYS A 99 2.93 22.53 15.86
CA LYS A 99 3.34 22.88 17.23
C LYS A 99 4.23 24.12 17.30
N TYR A 100 5.20 24.23 16.39
CA TYR A 100 6.19 25.32 16.40
C TYR A 100 5.87 26.47 15.45
N GLY A 101 5.14 26.19 14.34
CA GLY A 101 4.87 27.18 13.30
C GLY A 101 3.41 27.63 13.16
N GLY A 102 2.47 26.94 13.83
CA GLY A 102 1.05 27.22 13.72
C GLY A 102 0.49 27.01 12.30
N VAL A 103 -0.76 27.44 12.09
CA VAL A 103 -1.49 27.23 10.83
C VAL A 103 -0.88 27.98 9.65
N ASN A 104 -0.26 29.13 9.90
CA ASN A 104 0.30 29.97 8.83
C ASN A 104 1.54 29.32 8.20
N ILE A 105 2.47 28.78 8.99
CA ILE A 105 3.63 28.05 8.46
C ILE A 105 3.20 26.75 7.81
N TYR A 106 2.20 26.06 8.35
CA TYR A 106 1.62 24.89 7.70
C TYR A 106 1.13 25.19 6.27
N ARG A 107 0.40 26.29 6.07
CA ARG A 107 -0.06 26.73 4.74
C ARG A 107 1.11 27.13 3.83
N ALA A 108 2.16 27.74 4.36
CA ALA A 108 3.35 28.10 3.60
C ALA A 108 4.18 26.86 3.17
N MET A 109 4.18 25.78 3.96
CA MET A 109 4.88 24.53 3.64
C MET A 109 4.06 23.58 2.75
N LEU A 110 2.75 23.80 2.60
CA LEU A 110 1.90 23.03 1.70
C LEU A 110 2.47 22.88 0.26
N PRO A 111 2.92 23.94 -0.43
CA PRO A 111 3.52 23.82 -1.75
C PRO A 111 4.80 22.96 -1.78
N PHE A 112 5.59 22.92 -0.70
CA PHE A 112 6.76 22.05 -0.62
C PHE A 112 6.38 20.57 -0.64
N PHE A 113 5.39 20.17 0.18
CA PHE A 113 4.91 18.78 0.20
C PHE A 113 4.23 18.38 -1.12
N LEU A 114 3.47 19.29 -1.73
CA LEU A 114 2.90 19.06 -3.06
C LEU A 114 4.01 18.93 -4.13
N GLY A 115 5.08 19.70 -4.00
CA GLY A 115 6.27 19.60 -4.85
C GLY A 115 6.97 18.25 -4.74
N LEU A 116 7.06 17.66 -3.54
CA LEU A 116 7.60 16.31 -3.35
C LEU A 116 6.77 15.25 -4.09
N ILE A 117 5.45 15.32 -3.94
CA ILE A 117 4.52 14.40 -4.63
C ILE A 117 4.64 14.57 -6.15
N LEU A 118 4.61 15.81 -6.64
CA LEU A 118 4.78 16.11 -8.06
C LEU A 118 6.14 15.66 -8.60
N GLY A 119 7.20 15.78 -7.80
CA GLY A 119 8.55 15.36 -8.17
C GLY A 119 8.63 13.86 -8.46
N GLU A 120 7.94 13.03 -7.68
CA GLU A 120 7.88 11.59 -7.94
C GLU A 120 7.15 11.27 -9.25
N PHE A 121 6.00 11.93 -9.51
CA PHE A 121 5.28 11.76 -10.77
C PHE A 121 6.06 12.27 -11.98
N VAL A 122 6.76 13.40 -11.85
CA VAL A 122 7.59 13.96 -12.93
C VAL A 122 8.79 13.05 -13.19
N SER A 123 9.43 12.50 -12.16
CA SER A 123 10.52 11.52 -12.30
C SER A 123 10.05 10.28 -13.07
N ALA A 124 8.90 9.71 -12.70
CA ALA A 124 8.31 8.59 -13.41
C ALA A 124 7.96 8.95 -14.87
N GLY A 125 7.37 10.13 -15.09
CA GLY A 125 7.05 10.62 -16.43
C GLY A 125 8.28 10.86 -17.31
N LEU A 126 9.36 11.38 -16.74
CA LEU A 126 10.64 11.56 -17.44
C LEU A 126 11.21 10.23 -17.90
N TRP A 127 11.19 9.20 -17.04
CA TRP A 127 11.61 7.85 -17.41
C TRP A 127 10.76 7.26 -18.54
N VAL A 128 9.43 7.45 -18.51
CA VAL A 128 8.55 7.02 -19.61
C VAL A 128 8.93 7.71 -20.94
N ILE A 129 9.24 9.00 -20.91
CA ILE A 129 9.65 9.74 -22.12
C ILE A 129 11.02 9.24 -22.63
N ILE A 130 11.97 9.00 -21.73
CA ILE A 130 13.30 8.48 -22.07
C ILE A 130 13.19 7.08 -22.68
N ASP A 131 12.40 6.18 -22.08
CA ASP A 131 12.16 4.83 -22.60
C ASP A 131 11.49 4.90 -23.98
N GLY A 132 10.53 5.82 -24.17
CA GLY A 132 9.87 6.04 -25.46
C GLY A 132 10.82 6.55 -26.56
N LEU A 133 11.81 7.38 -26.23
CA LEU A 133 12.80 7.91 -27.18
C LEU A 133 13.94 6.93 -27.47
N THR A 134 14.31 6.09 -26.50
CA THR A 134 15.40 5.11 -26.63
C THR A 134 14.95 3.77 -27.20
N GLY A 135 13.63 3.53 -27.29
CA GLY A 135 13.07 2.27 -27.79
C GLY A 135 13.29 1.10 -26.83
N ILE A 136 13.76 1.36 -25.60
CA ILE A 136 13.98 0.35 -24.57
C ILE A 136 12.68 0.18 -23.80
N THR A 137 12.01 -0.95 -23.99
CA THR A 137 10.80 -1.31 -23.22
C THR A 137 11.17 -2.25 -22.08
N GLY A 138 10.95 -1.85 -20.82
CA GLY A 138 11.06 -2.78 -19.69
C GLY A 138 11.62 -2.23 -18.37
N HIS A 139 11.91 -0.93 -18.24
CA HIS A 139 12.29 -0.41 -16.92
C HIS A 139 11.10 -0.43 -15.96
N VAL A 140 11.33 -1.00 -14.78
CA VAL A 140 10.37 -1.01 -13.68
C VAL A 140 10.38 0.38 -13.04
N ILE A 141 9.45 1.23 -13.48
CA ILE A 141 9.35 2.64 -13.06
C ILE A 141 8.69 2.79 -11.68
N PHE A 142 8.01 1.74 -11.21
CA PHE A 142 7.40 1.67 -9.88
C PHE A 142 7.78 0.33 -9.25
N ASN A 143 8.39 0.38 -8.06
CA ASN A 143 8.72 -0.77 -7.23
C ASN A 143 7.81 -0.77 -5.99
#